data_AF-A0A948QAD9-F1
#
_entry.id   AF-A0A948QAD9-F1
#
_cell.length_a   1.000
_cell.length_b   1.000
_cell.length_c   1.000
_cell.angle_alpha   90.00
_cell.angle_beta   90.00
_cell.angle_gamma   90.00
#
_symmetry.space_group_name_H-M   'P 1'
#
loop_
_entity.id
_entity.type
_entity.pdbx_description
1 polymer ?
#
loop_
_entity_poly.entity_id
_entity_poly.type
_entity_poly.pdbx_seq_one_letter_code
_entity_poly.pdbx_strand_id
1 'polypeptide(L)'
;TIKAHLKHLRDHDQKDFLAQALDFLKEKGIDNPLENDTQMELAACGCPGGKMMDFSNKPNNDDSCCGNESDMEVKTQLRQWPVQMHLISPMAPYFKKADVVLAADCSAYAYGNFHNDFIKGKRLIIACPKLDNSNEAYTEKIKSLIEDSEINTLTVITMEVPCCFGRFFICFKRAL
;
A
#
# COMPACT_ATOMS: atom_id res chain seq x y z
N THR A 1 8.37 -9.23 28.45
CA THR A 1 9.22 -10.41 28.77
C THR A 1 10.52 -10.32 28.00
N ILE A 2 11.60 -10.98 28.46
CA ILE A 2 12.91 -10.98 27.78
C ILE A 2 12.76 -11.39 26.31
N LYS A 3 11.95 -12.43 26.02
CA LYS A 3 11.60 -12.87 24.66
C LYS A 3 11.00 -11.75 23.79
N ALA A 4 10.01 -11.01 24.30
CA ALA A 4 9.35 -9.93 23.57
C ALA A 4 10.30 -8.75 23.28
N HIS A 5 11.22 -8.46 24.20
CA HIS A 5 12.20 -7.40 24.04
C HIS A 5 13.26 -7.74 22.98
N LEU A 6 13.82 -8.95 23.02
CA LEU A 6 14.77 -9.39 22.00
C LEU A 6 14.12 -9.49 20.60
N LYS A 7 12.85 -9.90 20.53
CA LYS A 7 12.07 -9.91 19.29
C LYS A 7 11.90 -8.49 18.73
N HIS A 8 11.57 -7.50 19.57
CA HIS A 8 11.50 -6.11 19.15
C HIS A 8 12.83 -5.58 18.58
N LEU A 9 13.96 -5.83 19.25
CA LEU A 9 15.28 -5.40 18.74
C LEU A 9 15.62 -6.02 17.38
N ARG A 10 15.27 -7.29 17.18
CA ARG A 10 15.42 -7.99 15.90
C ARG A 10 14.50 -7.42 14.82
N ASP A 11 13.23 -7.19 15.14
CA ASP A 11 12.21 -6.74 14.19
C ASP A 11 12.43 -5.27 13.74
N HIS A 12 13.20 -4.49 14.51
CA HIS A 12 13.57 -3.11 14.20
C HIS A 12 15.03 -2.93 13.69
N ASP A 13 15.68 -4.02 13.27
CA ASP A 13 17.06 -4.06 12.73
C ASP A 13 18.13 -3.41 13.65
N GLN A 14 17.90 -3.40 14.97
CA GLN A 14 18.80 -2.83 15.98
C GLN A 14 19.90 -3.84 16.37
N LYS A 15 20.81 -4.11 15.44
CA LYS A 15 21.84 -5.16 15.54
C LYS A 15 22.80 -4.98 16.73
N ASP A 16 23.21 -3.74 17.00
CA ASP A 16 24.16 -3.44 18.07
C ASP A 16 23.57 -3.72 19.46
N PHE A 17 22.31 -3.32 19.67
CA PHE A 17 21.60 -3.57 20.93
C PHE A 17 21.22 -5.04 21.09
N LEU A 18 20.92 -5.73 19.98
CA LEU A 18 20.67 -7.17 20.01
C LEU A 18 21.92 -7.95 20.41
N ALA A 19 23.10 -7.59 19.89
CA ALA A 19 24.37 -8.21 20.27
C ALA A 19 24.68 -8.01 21.76
N GLN A 20 24.57 -6.77 22.26
CA GLN A 20 24.77 -6.46 23.67
C GLN A 20 23.80 -7.23 24.59
N ALA A 21 22.54 -7.37 24.17
CA ALA A 21 21.54 -8.12 24.93
C ALA A 21 21.85 -9.63 24.98
N LEU A 22 22.34 -10.21 23.88
CA LEU A 22 22.75 -11.62 23.83
C LEU A 22 24.00 -11.88 24.69
N ASP A 23 24.98 -10.97 24.64
CA ASP A 23 26.19 -11.05 25.47
C ASP A 23 25.85 -10.98 26.96
N PHE A 24 24.95 -10.09 27.35
CA PHE A 24 24.47 -9.97 28.73
C PHE A 24 23.76 -11.24 29.23
N LEU A 25 22.93 -11.86 28.39
CA LEU A 25 22.24 -13.12 28.74
C LEU A 25 23.22 -14.27 28.94
N LYS A 26 24.26 -14.34 28.09
CA LYS A 26 25.34 -15.33 28.20
C LYS A 26 26.15 -15.13 29.47
N GLU A 27 26.46 -13.88 29.83
CA GLU A 27 27.19 -13.55 31.05
C GLU A 27 26.39 -13.89 32.32
N LYS A 28 25.07 -13.72 32.27
CA LYS A 28 24.17 -14.05 33.40
C LYS A 28 23.71 -15.51 33.44
N GLY A 29 24.11 -16.34 32.47
CA GLY A 29 23.72 -17.76 32.40
C GLY A 29 22.22 -17.95 32.22
N ILE A 30 21.54 -17.02 31.54
CA ILE A 30 20.10 -17.08 31.26
C ILE A 30 19.91 -17.67 29.87
N ASP A 31 19.11 -18.74 29.77
CA ASP A 31 18.82 -19.41 28.50
C ASP A 31 18.19 -18.44 27.48
N ASN A 32 18.67 -18.52 26.24
CA ASN A 32 18.23 -17.66 25.15
C ASN A 32 16.80 -18.02 24.70
N PRO A 33 15.79 -17.16 24.96
CA PRO A 33 14.41 -17.48 24.60
C PRO A 33 14.13 -17.45 23.09
N LEU A 34 15.10 -16.99 22.28
CA LEU A 34 15.02 -16.95 20.81
C LEU A 34 15.59 -18.21 20.13
N GLU A 35 16.36 -19.04 20.83
CA GLU A 35 16.92 -20.29 20.26
C GLU A 35 15.86 -21.36 19.98
N ASN A 36 14.73 -21.30 20.68
CA ASN A 36 13.61 -22.23 20.49
C ASN A 36 12.58 -21.78 19.42
N ASP A 37 12.76 -20.62 18.80
CA ASP A 37 11.87 -20.08 17.74
C ASP A 37 12.35 -20.46 16.32
N THR A 38 12.99 -21.63 16.14
CA THR A 38 13.28 -22.22 14.82
C THR A 38 12.04 -22.83 14.14
N GLN A 39 10.85 -22.58 14.70
CA GLN A 39 9.60 -22.76 13.98
C GLN A 39 9.16 -21.38 13.50
N MET A 40 9.32 -21.20 12.19
CA MET A 40 8.82 -20.09 11.41
C MET A 40 7.27 -20.10 11.42
N GLU A 41 6.67 -19.88 12.59
CA GLU A 41 5.34 -19.32 12.65
C GLU A 41 5.54 -17.86 12.26
N LEU A 42 5.34 -17.61 10.96
CA LEU A 42 5.30 -16.30 10.33
C LEU A 42 4.07 -15.55 10.87
N ALA A 43 4.06 -15.31 12.19
CA ALA A 43 3.04 -14.58 12.90
C ALA A 43 3.13 -13.15 12.38
N ALA A 44 2.24 -12.87 11.44
CA ALA A 44 1.91 -11.59 10.83
C ALA A 44 2.15 -10.40 11.77
N CYS A 45 3.39 -9.93 11.84
CA CYS A 45 3.76 -8.68 12.50
C CYS A 45 3.67 -7.52 11.50
N GLY A 46 2.76 -7.64 10.52
CA GLY A 46 2.43 -6.57 9.59
C GLY A 46 1.44 -5.62 10.24
N CYS A 47 1.63 -4.31 10.03
CA CYS A 47 0.60 -3.32 10.32
C CYS A 47 -0.71 -3.80 9.63
N PRO A 48 -1.85 -3.89 10.35
CA PRO A 48 -3.12 -4.29 9.75
C PRO A 48 -3.48 -3.46 8.51
N GLY A 49 -3.04 -2.20 8.47
CA GLY A 49 -3.18 -1.31 7.31
C GLY A 49 -2.35 -1.70 6.08
N GLY A 50 -1.39 -2.61 6.17
CA GLY A 50 -0.66 -3.16 5.04
C GLY A 50 -1.23 -4.47 4.48
N LYS A 51 -2.27 -5.03 5.12
CA LYS A 51 -2.85 -6.31 4.70
C LYS A 51 -3.53 -6.16 3.34
N MET A 52 -3.16 -7.00 2.38
CA MET A 52 -3.84 -7.05 1.08
C MET A 52 -5.30 -7.48 1.26
N MET A 53 -6.21 -6.68 0.71
CA MET A 53 -7.64 -6.98 0.67
C MET A 53 -8.17 -6.70 -0.75
N ASP A 54 -9.02 -7.60 -1.22
CA ASP A 54 -9.70 -7.48 -2.50
C ASP A 54 -11.21 -7.29 -2.26
N PHE A 55 -11.75 -6.20 -2.79
CA PHE A 55 -13.16 -5.83 -2.71
C PHE A 55 -13.89 -5.97 -4.06
N SER A 56 -13.25 -6.54 -5.08
CA SER A 56 -13.84 -6.75 -6.40
C SER A 56 -15.12 -7.59 -6.36
N ASN A 57 -15.18 -8.58 -5.47
CA ASN A 57 -16.35 -9.45 -5.28
C ASN A 57 -17.49 -8.83 -4.47
N LYS A 58 -17.37 -7.59 -3.97
CA LYS A 58 -18.50 -6.91 -3.32
C LYS A 58 -19.48 -6.43 -4.39
N PRO A 59 -20.74 -6.92 -4.40
CA PRO A 59 -21.70 -6.55 -5.43
C PRO A 59 -21.94 -5.04 -5.40
N ASN A 60 -21.66 -4.37 -6.52
CA ASN A 60 -22.34 -3.12 -6.83
C ASN A 60 -23.77 -3.50 -7.20
N ASN A 61 -24.71 -3.41 -6.26
CA ASN A 61 -26.12 -3.30 -6.63
C ASN A 61 -26.32 -1.95 -7.30
N ASP A 62 -25.94 -1.84 -8.57
CA ASP A 62 -26.02 -0.61 -9.38
C ASP A 62 -27.38 -0.47 -10.08
N ASP A 63 -28.40 -1.28 -9.74
CA ASP A 63 -29.65 -1.35 -10.52
C ASP A 63 -30.93 -1.43 -9.66
N SER A 64 -31.10 -0.53 -8.69
CA SER A 64 -32.43 -0.27 -8.10
C SER A 64 -32.92 1.13 -8.49
N CYS A 65 -33.59 1.20 -9.65
CA CYS A 65 -34.26 2.39 -10.20
C CYS A 65 -35.49 2.87 -9.39
N CYS A 66 -35.54 2.62 -8.09
CA CYS A 66 -36.70 2.97 -7.26
C CYS A 66 -36.34 2.87 -5.77
N GLY A 67 -35.89 3.97 -5.19
CA GLY A 67 -35.68 4.11 -3.74
C GLY A 67 -35.76 5.58 -3.35
N ASN A 68 -36.63 5.88 -2.39
CA ASN A 68 -37.00 7.23 -1.96
C ASN A 68 -35.80 8.16 -1.72
N GLU A 69 -35.98 9.40 -2.17
CA GLU A 69 -35.10 10.56 -2.19
C GLU A 69 -34.61 11.10 -0.83
N SER A 70 -34.64 10.30 0.24
CA SER A 70 -34.25 10.72 1.60
C SER A 70 -33.07 9.98 2.23
N ASP A 71 -32.42 9.04 1.53
CA ASP A 71 -31.14 8.44 1.97
C ASP A 71 -30.32 7.98 0.74
N MET A 72 -29.66 8.92 0.06
CA MET A 72 -28.66 8.56 -0.96
C MET A 72 -27.38 8.09 -0.27
N GLU A 73 -27.32 6.81 0.11
CA GLU A 73 -26.11 6.18 0.62
C GLU A 73 -25.04 6.14 -0.49
N VAL A 74 -23.97 6.94 -0.34
CA VAL A 74 -22.87 7.00 -1.31
C VAL A 74 -22.07 5.70 -1.24
N LYS A 75 -22.19 4.86 -2.28
CA LYS A 75 -21.47 3.59 -2.37
C LYS A 75 -20.00 3.81 -2.71
N THR A 76 -19.12 3.12 -2.00
CA THR A 76 -17.68 3.14 -2.30
C THR A 76 -17.37 2.42 -3.60
N GLN A 77 -16.56 3.06 -4.45
CA GLN A 77 -16.00 2.45 -5.66
C GLN A 77 -14.61 1.80 -5.45
N LEU A 78 -14.06 1.82 -4.23
CA LEU A 78 -12.73 1.24 -3.95
C LEU A 78 -12.76 -0.29 -4.07
N ARG A 79 -11.83 -0.85 -4.84
CA ARG A 79 -11.78 -2.30 -5.14
C ARG A 79 -10.66 -3.06 -4.46
N GLN A 80 -9.71 -2.39 -3.84
CA GLN A 80 -8.57 -3.04 -3.22
C GLN A 80 -7.98 -2.20 -2.09
N TRP A 81 -7.18 -2.86 -1.25
CA TRP A 81 -6.36 -2.24 -0.22
C TRP A 81 -5.05 -3.04 -0.05
N PRO A 82 -3.90 -2.41 0.26
CA PRO A 82 -3.67 -0.98 0.46
C PRO A 82 -3.70 -0.17 -0.84
N VAL A 83 -3.82 1.16 -0.71
CA VAL A 83 -3.81 2.09 -1.86
C VAL A 83 -2.51 2.88 -1.98
N GLN A 84 -1.73 3.03 -0.90
CA GLN A 84 -0.49 3.81 -0.94
C GLN A 84 0.61 3.08 -1.72
N MET A 85 1.26 3.78 -2.65
CA MET A 85 2.30 3.22 -3.53
C MET A 85 3.43 2.52 -2.76
N HIS A 86 3.82 3.03 -1.58
CA HIS A 86 4.82 2.36 -0.73
C HIS A 86 4.37 1.00 -0.21
N LEU A 87 3.07 0.81 0.05
CA LEU A 87 2.52 -0.40 0.68
C LEU A 87 2.05 -1.45 -0.32
N ILE A 88 1.70 -1.07 -1.55
CA ILE A 88 1.22 -2.04 -2.54
C ILE A 88 2.34 -2.99 -2.98
N SER A 89 1.94 -4.22 -3.30
CA SER A 89 2.75 -5.13 -4.11
C SER A 89 2.23 -5.10 -5.54
N PRO A 90 3.09 -4.82 -6.55
CA PRO A 90 2.71 -4.90 -7.95
C PRO A 90 2.09 -6.26 -8.29
N MET A 91 2.67 -7.36 -7.82
CA MET A 91 2.22 -8.73 -8.10
C MET A 91 0.89 -9.13 -7.43
N ALA A 92 0.18 -8.20 -6.77
CA ALA A 92 -1.10 -8.51 -6.16
C ALA A 92 -2.14 -8.89 -7.24
N PRO A 93 -2.94 -9.97 -7.05
CA PRO A 93 -3.84 -10.48 -8.08
C PRO A 93 -4.83 -9.45 -8.64
N TYR A 94 -5.26 -8.50 -7.80
CA TYR A 94 -6.21 -7.46 -8.20
C TYR A 94 -5.66 -6.42 -9.19
N PHE A 95 -4.34 -6.37 -9.42
CA PHE A 95 -3.74 -5.52 -10.46
C PHE A 95 -3.59 -6.22 -11.81
N LYS A 96 -3.71 -7.56 -11.86
CA LYS A 96 -3.51 -8.31 -13.08
C LYS A 96 -4.52 -7.91 -14.14
N LYS A 97 -4.07 -7.39 -15.30
CA LYS A 97 -4.93 -6.93 -16.40
C LYS A 97 -6.02 -5.96 -15.93
N ALA A 98 -5.69 -5.11 -14.96
CA ALA A 98 -6.61 -4.12 -14.40
C ALA A 98 -6.38 -2.74 -15.02
N ASP A 99 -7.43 -1.92 -15.03
CA ASP A 99 -7.28 -0.47 -15.23
C ASP A 99 -6.84 0.17 -13.92
N VAL A 100 -5.78 0.97 -13.96
CA VAL A 100 -5.16 1.57 -12.78
C VAL A 100 -5.26 3.08 -12.83
N VAL A 101 -5.54 3.69 -11.68
CA VAL A 101 -5.53 5.13 -11.46
C VAL A 101 -4.43 5.44 -10.47
N LEU A 102 -3.46 6.26 -10.88
CA LEU A 102 -2.44 6.81 -10.02
C LEU A 102 -2.80 8.26 -9.69
N ALA A 103 -3.14 8.53 -8.43
CA ALA A 103 -3.61 9.84 -8.01
C ALA A 103 -2.75 10.45 -6.90
N ALA A 104 -2.65 11.78 -6.88
CA ALA A 104 -2.10 12.51 -5.76
C ALA A 104 -3.08 12.51 -4.57
N ASP A 105 -2.55 12.46 -3.34
CA ASP A 105 -3.34 12.42 -2.09
C ASP A 105 -4.42 13.51 -2.05
N CYS A 106 -4.06 14.74 -2.42
CA CYS A 106 -4.97 15.88 -2.37
C CYS A 106 -6.10 15.83 -3.40
N SER A 107 -5.97 15.06 -4.49
CA SER A 107 -6.98 15.00 -5.57
C SER A 107 -8.31 14.46 -5.08
N ALA A 108 -8.29 13.39 -4.27
CA ALA A 108 -9.51 12.77 -3.75
C ALA A 108 -10.23 13.64 -2.71
N TYR A 109 -9.49 14.47 -1.97
CA TYR A 109 -10.08 15.42 -1.01
C TYR A 109 -10.59 16.69 -1.69
N ALA A 110 -9.94 17.13 -2.78
CA ALA A 110 -10.32 18.33 -3.51
C ALA A 110 -11.52 18.11 -4.44
N TYR A 111 -11.76 16.88 -4.90
CA TYR A 111 -12.81 16.55 -5.86
C TYR A 111 -13.87 15.63 -5.24
N GLY A 112 -15.05 16.16 -4.92
CA GLY A 112 -16.07 15.45 -4.14
C GLY A 112 -16.59 14.16 -4.80
N ASN A 113 -16.69 14.10 -6.13
CA ASN A 113 -17.21 12.93 -6.85
C ASN A 113 -16.11 11.95 -7.33
N PHE A 114 -14.95 11.92 -6.65
CA PHE A 114 -13.76 11.23 -7.12
C PHE A 114 -13.98 9.72 -7.34
N HIS A 115 -14.78 9.11 -6.47
CA HIS A 115 -15.08 7.68 -6.54
C HIS A 115 -15.77 7.29 -7.85
N ASN A 116 -16.77 8.06 -8.27
CA ASN A 116 -17.57 7.73 -9.45
C ASN A 116 -16.87 8.13 -10.75
N ASP A 117 -16.20 9.27 -10.77
CA ASP A 117 -15.63 9.82 -12.01
C ASP A 117 -14.27 9.21 -12.37
N PHE A 118 -13.48 8.81 -11.36
CA PHE A 118 -12.10 8.41 -11.59
C PHE A 118 -11.81 6.95 -11.29
N ILE A 119 -12.33 6.40 -10.19
CA ILE A 119 -11.93 5.05 -9.73
C ILE A 119 -13.01 3.98 -9.92
N LYS A 120 -14.21 4.33 -10.42
CA LYS A 120 -15.27 3.34 -10.72
C LYS A 120 -14.74 2.31 -11.73
N GLY A 121 -14.71 1.04 -11.30
CA GLY A 121 -14.19 -0.09 -12.09
C GLY A 121 -12.67 -0.22 -12.13
N LYS A 122 -11.92 0.75 -11.58
CA LYS A 122 -10.45 0.80 -11.65
C LYS A 122 -9.79 0.43 -10.31
N ARG A 123 -8.47 0.28 -10.32
CA ARG A 123 -7.64 0.09 -9.12
C ARG A 123 -6.91 1.38 -8.79
N LEU A 124 -7.15 1.92 -7.60
CA LEU A 124 -6.52 3.14 -7.11
C LEU A 124 -5.12 2.91 -6.50
N ILE A 125 -4.14 3.69 -6.94
CA ILE A 125 -2.84 3.86 -6.31
C ILE A 125 -2.70 5.33 -5.94
N ILE A 126 -2.28 5.59 -4.71
CA ILE A 126 -2.01 6.92 -4.19
C ILE A 126 -0.50 7.12 -4.10
N ALA A 127 -0.02 8.20 -4.72
CA ALA A 127 1.37 8.64 -4.67
C ALA A 127 1.43 10.16 -4.66
N CYS A 128 2.08 10.75 -3.66
CA CYS A 128 2.24 12.19 -3.54
C CYS A 128 3.72 12.55 -3.34
N PRO A 129 4.39 13.15 -4.34
CA PRO A 129 5.82 13.45 -4.27
C PRO A 129 6.21 14.49 -3.20
N LYS A 130 5.21 15.14 -2.57
CA LYS A 130 5.40 16.07 -1.45
C LYS A 130 5.44 15.36 -0.11
N LEU A 131 4.66 14.29 0.05
CA LEU A 131 4.52 13.54 1.30
C LEU A 131 5.40 12.28 1.31
N ASP A 132 5.78 11.81 0.13
CA ASP A 132 6.52 10.59 -0.08
C ASP A 132 8.04 10.83 -0.16
N ASN A 133 8.81 10.02 0.57
CA ASN A 133 10.27 10.15 0.66
C ASN A 133 11.04 9.33 -0.39
N SER A 134 10.42 8.36 -1.08
CA SER A 134 11.10 7.46 -2.02
C SER A 134 10.50 7.44 -3.43
N ASN A 135 10.86 8.44 -4.25
CA ASN A 135 10.40 8.56 -5.64
C ASN A 135 11.04 7.51 -6.58
N GLU A 136 12.27 7.07 -6.34
CA GLU A 136 12.93 6.04 -7.17
C GLU A 136 12.25 4.68 -7.05
N ALA A 137 11.81 4.32 -5.84
CA ALA A 137 11.04 3.10 -5.59
C ALA A 137 9.69 3.08 -6.33
N TYR A 138 9.16 4.24 -6.72
CA TYR A 138 7.89 4.33 -7.44
C TYR A 138 8.05 3.96 -8.91
N THR A 139 9.15 4.39 -9.55
CA THR A 139 9.42 4.05 -10.94
C THR A 139 9.52 2.54 -11.13
N GLU A 140 10.25 1.84 -10.26
CA GLU A 140 10.38 0.38 -10.34
C GLU A 140 9.05 -0.35 -10.09
N LYS A 141 8.24 0.12 -9.13
CA LYS A 141 6.91 -0.45 -8.90
C LYS A 141 5.95 -0.22 -10.07
N ILE A 142 5.98 0.97 -10.68
CA ILE A 142 5.18 1.27 -11.88
C ILE A 142 5.63 0.37 -13.04
N LYS A 143 6.93 0.20 -13.22
CA LYS A 143 7.48 -0.72 -14.22
C LYS A 143 6.99 -2.14 -14.00
N SER A 144 7.07 -2.65 -12.77
CA SER A 144 6.56 -3.98 -12.41
C SER A 144 5.04 -4.11 -12.58
N LEU A 145 4.26 -3.05 -12.32
CA LEU A 145 2.82 -3.04 -12.63
C LEU A 145 2.55 -3.19 -14.13
N ILE A 146 3.36 -2.56 -14.98
CA ILE A 146 3.23 -2.64 -16.43
C ILE A 146 3.70 -4.00 -16.95
N GLU A 147 4.89 -4.46 -16.55
CA GLU A 147 5.53 -5.66 -17.08
C GLU A 147 4.98 -6.95 -16.48
N ASP A 148 4.88 -7.04 -15.15
CA ASP A 148 4.51 -8.29 -14.45
C ASP A 148 3.00 -8.44 -14.28
N SER A 149 2.30 -7.33 -14.02
CA SER A 149 0.85 -7.34 -13.79
C SER A 149 0.06 -7.07 -15.06
N GLU A 150 0.72 -6.66 -16.15
CA GLU A 150 0.10 -6.42 -17.45
C GLU A 150 -1.12 -5.49 -17.34
N ILE A 151 -1.01 -4.37 -16.59
CA ILE A 151 -2.14 -3.42 -16.44
C ILE A 151 -2.62 -2.93 -17.81
N ASN A 152 -3.94 -2.81 -17.98
CA ASN A 152 -4.53 -2.41 -19.27
C ASN A 152 -4.33 -0.92 -19.53
N THR A 153 -4.55 -0.10 -18.50
CA THR A 153 -4.43 1.36 -18.58
C THR A 153 -3.85 1.93 -17.31
N LEU A 154 -3.13 3.03 -17.44
CA LEU A 154 -2.64 3.84 -16.33
C LEU A 154 -3.13 5.28 -16.50
N THR A 155 -4.13 5.66 -15.69
CA THR A 155 -4.68 7.01 -15.64
C THR A 155 -3.99 7.79 -14.53
N VAL A 156 -3.45 8.98 -14.83
CA VAL A 156 -2.75 9.80 -13.83
C VAL A 156 -3.60 11.00 -13.45
N ILE A 157 -3.83 11.22 -12.16
CA ILE A 157 -4.59 12.36 -11.63
C ILE A 157 -3.67 13.19 -10.75
N THR A 158 -3.47 14.42 -11.16
CA THR A 158 -2.65 15.39 -10.44
C THR A 158 -3.49 16.61 -10.05
N MET A 159 -2.95 17.39 -9.12
CA MET A 159 -3.49 18.72 -8.81
C MET A 159 -2.64 19.79 -9.50
N GLU A 160 -3.26 20.94 -9.81
CA GLU A 160 -2.56 22.12 -10.33
C GLU A 160 -1.75 22.82 -9.21
N VAL A 161 -0.73 22.13 -8.71
CA VAL A 161 0.15 22.59 -7.62
C VAL A 161 1.60 22.25 -7.93
N PRO A 162 2.57 23.07 -7.46
CA PRO A 162 3.98 22.91 -7.83
C PRO A 162 4.57 21.53 -7.52
N CYS A 163 4.09 20.85 -6.49
CA CYS A 163 4.58 19.53 -6.13
C CYS A 163 4.23 18.45 -7.15
N CYS A 164 3.10 18.56 -7.85
CA CYS A 164 2.68 17.58 -8.84
C CYS A 164 3.41 17.76 -10.18
N PHE A 165 3.65 19.00 -10.62
CA PHE A 165 4.28 19.28 -11.92
C PHE A 165 5.76 18.90 -12.01
N GLY A 166 6.52 19.01 -10.91
CA GLY A 166 7.96 18.76 -10.94
C GLY A 166 8.38 17.29 -10.92
N ARG A 167 7.61 16.42 -10.23
CA ARG A 167 8.09 15.08 -9.84
C ARG A 167 7.30 13.90 -10.40
N PHE A 168 6.00 14.04 -10.66
CA PHE A 168 5.26 12.99 -11.37
C PHE A 168 5.84 12.77 -12.77
N PHE A 169 6.28 13.84 -13.43
CA PHE A 169 6.88 13.78 -14.76
C PHE A 169 8.17 12.93 -14.81
N ILE A 170 8.88 12.72 -13.70
CA ILE A 170 10.13 11.96 -13.66
C ILE A 170 9.88 10.45 -13.81
N CYS A 171 8.80 9.91 -13.22
CA CYS A 171 8.42 8.50 -13.41
C CYS A 171 7.98 8.20 -14.85
N PHE A 172 7.42 9.20 -15.56
CA PHE A 172 6.86 9.01 -16.90
C PHE A 172 7.82 9.39 -18.05
N LYS A 173 8.94 10.08 -17.79
CA LYS A 173 9.87 10.54 -18.83
C LYS A 173 10.69 9.42 -19.50
N ARG A 174 10.47 8.15 -19.14
CA ARG A 174 11.32 7.02 -19.54
C ARG A 174 10.55 5.70 -19.75
N ALA A 175 9.30 5.80 -20.18
CA ALA A 175 8.46 4.65 -20.56
C ALA A 175 7.86 4.79 -21.97
N LEU A 176 8.46 5.64 -22.81
CA LEU A 176 8.22 5.77 -24.25
C LEU A 176 9.56 5.69 -24.98
#